data_AF-A0A257WCN8-F1
#
_entry.id   AF-A0A257WCN8-F1
#
_cell.length_a   1.000
_cell.length_b   1.000
_cell.length_c   1.000
_cell.angle_alpha   90.00
_cell.angle_beta   90.00
_cell.angle_gamma   90.00
#
_symmetry.space_group_name_H-M   'P 1'
#
loop_
_entity.id
_entity.type
_entity.pdbx_description
1 polymer ?
#
loop_
_entity_poly.entity_id
_entity_poly.type
_entity_poly.pdbx_seq_one_letter_code
_entity_poly.pdbx_strand_id
1 'polypeptide(L)'
;MKKIIFLLFLTIGLMGVSAVDNQAKAQDAEGWFAALDTMTNADTATYDLTVTGAKHSISFQTNILKISGTVGGTINVYGSVDGTNFLTTAIGTQITIANASGNYGFTFGDNRYKKYRIVVITSGTQSCSQRTRYMYRRQ
;
A
#
# COMPACT_ATOMS: atom_id res chain seq x y z
N MET A 1 48.02 -41.53 -10.36
CA MET A 1 46.57 -41.69 -10.64
C MET A 1 45.68 -41.37 -9.43
N LYS A 2 45.94 -41.91 -8.22
CA LYS A 2 45.12 -41.64 -7.02
C LYS A 2 45.06 -40.15 -6.59
N LYS A 3 46.14 -39.39 -6.83
CA LYS A 3 46.23 -37.95 -6.49
C LYS A 3 45.41 -37.04 -7.42
N ILE A 4 45.17 -37.47 -8.67
CA ILE A 4 44.37 -36.71 -9.66
C ILE A 4 42.87 -36.87 -9.37
N ILE A 5 42.44 -38.07 -8.97
CA ILE A 5 41.05 -38.32 -8.57
C ILE A 5 40.68 -37.50 -7.33
N PHE A 6 41.59 -37.38 -6.36
CA PHE A 6 41.36 -36.57 -5.15
C PHE A 6 41.20 -35.07 -5.47
N LEU A 7 41.96 -34.55 -6.44
CA LEU A 7 41.86 -33.14 -6.84
C LEU A 7 40.53 -32.82 -7.55
N LEU A 8 39.99 -33.78 -8.32
CA LEU A 8 38.73 -33.63 -9.05
C LEU A 8 37.51 -33.63 -8.10
N PHE A 9 37.56 -34.41 -7.02
CA PHE A 9 36.50 -34.39 -6.00
C PHE A 9 36.53 -33.10 -5.16
N LEU A 10 37.71 -32.51 -4.94
CA LEU A 10 37.86 -31.26 -4.20
C LEU A 10 37.30 -30.05 -4.98
N THR A 11 37.47 -30.02 -6.31
CA THR A 11 36.93 -28.95 -7.15
C THR A 11 35.42 -29.03 -7.32
N ILE A 12 34.84 -30.24 -7.37
CA ILE A 12 33.38 -30.43 -7.42
C ILE A 12 32.73 -30.06 -6.07
N GLY A 13 33.41 -30.31 -4.94
CA GLY A 13 32.94 -29.90 -3.61
C GLY A 13 32.91 -28.38 -3.39
N LEU A 14 33.78 -27.62 -4.08
CA LEU A 14 33.86 -26.16 -3.97
C LEU A 14 32.83 -25.41 -4.84
N MET A 15 32.19 -26.08 -5.80
CA MET A 15 31.15 -25.48 -6.66
C MET A 15 29.73 -25.61 -6.09
N GLY A 16 29.54 -26.30 -4.96
CA GLY A 16 28.22 -26.63 -4.39
C GLY A 16 27.63 -25.64 -3.38
N VAL A 17 28.27 -24.50 -3.07
CA VAL A 17 27.90 -23.67 -1.89
C VAL A 17 27.24 -22.32 -2.25
N SER A 18 27.15 -21.92 -3.51
CA SER A 18 26.63 -20.58 -3.88
C SER A 18 25.25 -20.62 -4.52
N ALA A 19 24.27 -21.19 -3.83
CA ALA A 19 22.85 -20.91 -4.06
C ALA A 19 22.16 -20.67 -2.72
N VAL A 20 22.75 -19.81 -1.88
CA VAL A 20 21.99 -19.22 -0.77
C VAL A 20 21.03 -18.23 -1.42
N ASP A 21 19.75 -18.62 -1.42
CA ASP A 21 18.63 -17.83 -1.88
C ASP A 21 18.72 -16.37 -1.38
N ASN A 22 19.17 -15.46 -2.24
CA ASN A 22 18.91 -14.04 -2.09
C ASN A 22 17.44 -13.80 -2.44
N GLN A 23 16.53 -14.30 -1.60
CA GLN A 23 15.16 -13.81 -1.59
C GLN A 23 15.20 -12.40 -1.02
N ALA A 24 15.45 -11.41 -1.89
CA ALA A 24 15.24 -10.01 -1.59
C ALA A 24 13.77 -9.84 -1.18
N LYS A 25 13.50 -9.82 0.12
CA LYS A 25 12.19 -9.48 0.68
C LYS A 25 12.00 -7.98 0.48
N ALA A 26 11.67 -7.60 -0.76
CA ALA A 26 11.44 -6.23 -1.15
C ALA A 26 10.22 -5.62 -0.44
N GLN A 27 9.23 -6.44 -0.06
CA GLN A 27 8.01 -5.98 0.60
C GLN A 27 8.12 -6.12 2.11
N ASP A 28 7.71 -5.06 2.80
CA ASP A 28 8.11 -4.83 4.18
C ASP A 28 6.92 -4.86 5.14
N ALA A 29 5.76 -4.37 4.70
CA ALA A 29 4.46 -4.78 5.21
C ALA A 29 3.32 -4.47 4.23
N GLU A 30 2.29 -5.31 4.27
CA GLU A 30 0.97 -5.07 3.66
C GLU A 30 -0.08 -5.19 4.76
N GLY A 31 -1.14 -4.38 4.69
CA GLY A 31 -2.23 -4.45 5.65
C GLY A 31 -3.55 -3.93 5.11
N TRP A 32 -4.61 -4.28 5.83
CA TRP A 32 -5.97 -3.82 5.59
C TRP A 32 -6.39 -2.90 6.71
N PHE A 33 -7.09 -1.82 6.36
CA PHE A 33 -7.92 -1.14 7.35
C PHE A 33 -9.21 -1.92 7.57
N ALA A 34 -9.85 -1.70 8.72
CA ALA A 34 -11.20 -2.20 8.94
C ALA A 34 -12.12 -1.67 7.83
N ALA A 35 -12.91 -2.57 7.24
CA ALA A 35 -13.87 -2.18 6.21
C ALA A 35 -15.06 -1.45 6.85
N LEU A 36 -15.63 -0.50 6.12
CA LEU A 36 -16.97 0.01 6.40
C LEU A 36 -17.97 -0.81 5.59
N ASP A 37 -18.97 -1.39 6.27
CA ASP A 37 -19.95 -2.27 5.64
C ASP A 37 -20.82 -1.54 4.61
N THR A 38 -21.18 -0.28 4.88
CA THR A 38 -21.95 0.55 3.92
C THR A 38 -21.70 2.02 4.17
N MET A 39 -21.41 2.75 3.10
CA MET A 39 -21.38 4.20 3.01
C MET A 39 -22.51 4.68 2.11
N THR A 40 -23.13 5.78 2.51
CA THR A 40 -24.28 6.44 1.89
C THR A 40 -23.93 7.87 1.47
N ASN A 41 -24.90 8.76 1.31
CA ASN A 41 -24.64 10.13 0.84
C ASN A 41 -23.92 10.96 1.90
N ALA A 42 -22.87 11.68 1.50
CA ALA A 42 -22.09 12.59 2.35
C ALA A 42 -21.39 11.93 3.56
N ASP A 43 -21.26 10.61 3.55
CA ASP A 43 -20.49 9.89 4.55
C ASP A 43 -18.99 10.12 4.34
N THR A 44 -18.27 10.15 5.45
CA THR A 44 -16.81 10.33 5.46
C THR A 44 -16.14 9.17 6.17
N ALA A 45 -15.29 8.45 5.45
CA ALA A 45 -14.41 7.43 6.00
C ALA A 45 -12.99 7.97 6.13
N THR A 46 -12.37 7.79 7.29
CA THR A 46 -10.99 8.23 7.55
C THR A 46 -10.13 7.06 7.99
N TYR A 47 -8.98 6.89 7.35
CA TYR A 47 -8.03 5.82 7.61
C TYR A 47 -6.65 6.38 7.91
N ASP A 48 -6.15 6.15 9.12
CA ASP A 48 -4.86 6.63 9.56
C ASP A 48 -3.82 5.51 9.56
N LEU A 49 -2.70 5.74 8.89
CA LEU A 49 -1.54 4.87 8.90
C LEU A 49 -0.36 5.59 9.55
N THR A 50 0.29 4.90 10.47
CA THR A 50 1.61 5.31 10.98
C THR A 50 2.68 4.47 10.32
N VAL A 51 3.62 5.13 9.66
CA VAL A 51 4.77 4.48 9.02
C VAL A 51 5.92 4.44 10.02
N THR A 52 6.37 3.23 10.35
CA THR A 52 7.47 3.01 11.30
C THR A 52 8.79 2.72 10.58
N GLY A 53 9.86 3.38 11.03
CA GLY A 53 11.19 3.28 10.43
C GLY A 53 11.29 3.96 9.06
N ALA A 54 12.49 3.93 8.46
CA ALA A 54 12.69 4.43 7.11
C ALA A 54 12.03 3.50 6.09
N LYS A 55 11.18 4.06 5.22
CA LYS A 55 10.53 3.36 4.11
C LYS A 55 10.79 4.13 2.83
N HIS A 56 10.99 3.42 1.74
CA HIS A 56 11.27 4.06 0.46
C HIS A 56 9.99 4.52 -0.21
N SER A 57 9.03 3.60 -0.35
CA SER A 57 7.78 3.86 -1.03
C SER A 57 6.60 3.38 -0.21
N ILE A 58 5.47 4.02 -0.45
CA ILE A 58 4.20 3.68 0.16
C ILE A 58 3.09 3.76 -0.88
N SER A 59 2.23 2.75 -0.86
CA SER A 59 1.11 2.63 -1.77
C SER A 59 -0.16 2.39 -0.98
N PHE A 60 -1.25 2.98 -1.46
CA PHE A 60 -2.59 2.79 -0.94
C PHE A 60 -3.50 2.33 -2.07
N GLN A 61 -4.47 1.51 -1.74
CA GLN A 61 -5.55 1.20 -2.66
C GLN A 61 -6.87 1.20 -1.93
N THR A 62 -7.82 1.98 -2.45
CA THR A 62 -9.20 2.02 -1.98
C THR A 62 -10.07 1.29 -3.00
N ASN A 63 -10.77 0.25 -2.55
CA ASN A 63 -11.73 -0.50 -3.34
C ASN A 63 -13.13 -0.01 -2.98
N ILE A 64 -13.88 0.43 -3.98
CA ILE A 64 -15.28 0.82 -3.87
C ILE A 64 -16.12 -0.26 -4.57
N LEU A 65 -17.06 -0.85 -3.83
CA LEU A 65 -18.05 -1.76 -4.36
C LEU A 65 -19.40 -1.05 -4.36
N LYS A 66 -19.95 -0.80 -5.55
CA LYS A 66 -21.29 -0.25 -5.71
C LYS A 66 -22.33 -1.27 -5.24
N ILE A 67 -23.22 -0.85 -4.34
CA ILE A 67 -24.38 -1.63 -3.90
C ILE A 67 -25.62 -1.13 -4.63
N SER A 68 -25.90 0.17 -4.59
CA SER A 68 -27.04 0.78 -5.30
C SER A 68 -26.85 2.29 -5.57
N GLY A 69 -27.75 2.86 -6.38
CA GLY A 69 -27.78 4.30 -6.66
C GLY A 69 -26.68 4.80 -7.60
N THR A 70 -26.32 6.08 -7.46
CA THR A 70 -25.27 6.74 -8.25
C THR A 70 -24.05 6.95 -7.37
N VAL A 71 -23.08 6.05 -7.47
CA VAL A 71 -21.86 6.13 -6.67
C VAL A 71 -21.04 7.33 -7.12
N GLY A 72 -20.55 8.10 -6.15
CA GLY A 72 -19.78 9.31 -6.37
C GLY A 72 -18.99 9.71 -5.14
N GLY A 73 -18.12 10.70 -5.28
CA GLY A 73 -17.33 11.20 -4.16
C GLY A 73 -15.89 11.47 -4.52
N THR A 74 -15.06 11.64 -3.50
CA THR A 74 -13.64 11.93 -3.64
C THR A 74 -12.82 11.11 -2.67
N ILE A 75 -11.59 10.79 -3.07
CA ILE A 75 -10.57 10.16 -2.22
C ILE A 75 -9.38 11.11 -2.16
N ASN A 76 -9.04 11.50 -0.95
CA ASN A 76 -7.93 12.39 -0.63
C ASN A 76 -6.94 11.68 0.27
N VAL A 77 -5.65 11.96 0.11
CA VAL A 77 -4.60 11.48 1.00
C VAL A 77 -3.91 12.67 1.62
N TYR A 78 -3.63 12.64 2.92
CA TYR A 78 -2.93 13.69 3.65
C TYR A 78 -1.70 13.12 4.34
N GLY A 79 -0.64 13.93 4.43
CA GLY A 79 0.61 13.56 5.09
C GLY A 79 0.84 14.36 6.36
N SER A 80 1.59 13.78 7.31
CA SER A 80 2.06 14.44 8.52
C SER A 80 3.51 14.06 8.81
N VAL A 81 4.37 15.06 9.04
CA VAL A 81 5.79 14.88 9.37
C VAL A 81 6.00 14.78 10.89
N ASP A 82 5.21 15.52 11.67
CA ASP A 82 5.27 15.54 13.13
C ASP A 82 4.51 14.36 13.78
N GLY A 83 3.66 13.68 13.02
CA GLY A 83 2.84 12.57 13.48
C GLY A 83 1.56 12.99 14.21
N THR A 84 1.20 14.27 14.20
CA THR A 84 0.01 14.79 14.89
C THR A 84 -0.80 15.69 13.99
N ASN A 85 -0.16 16.66 13.32
CA ASN A 85 -0.81 17.60 12.44
C ASN A 85 -0.66 17.15 11.00
N PHE A 86 -1.80 16.97 10.32
CA PHE A 86 -1.83 16.69 8.89
C PHE A 86 -1.76 17.98 8.10
N LEU A 87 -1.15 17.92 6.92
CA LEU A 87 -1.20 19.01 5.96
C LEU A 87 -2.67 19.36 5.64
N THR A 88 -2.95 20.66 5.47
CA THR A 88 -4.28 21.15 5.11
C THR A 88 -4.66 20.79 3.67
N THR A 89 -3.68 20.64 2.80
CA THR A 89 -3.85 20.22 1.40
C THR A 89 -3.53 18.74 1.25
N ALA A 90 -4.31 18.04 0.41
CA ALA A 90 -4.05 16.66 0.07
C ALA A 90 -2.67 16.51 -0.60
N ILE A 91 -1.99 15.42 -0.28
CA ILE A 91 -0.75 14.99 -0.91
C ILE A 91 -1.09 14.10 -2.11
N GLY A 92 -0.60 14.48 -3.29
CA GLY A 92 -0.92 13.81 -4.55
C GLY A 92 -2.24 14.29 -5.17
N THR A 93 -2.67 13.60 -6.22
CA THR A 93 -3.86 13.95 -6.98
C THR A 93 -5.12 13.43 -6.27
N GLN A 94 -6.07 14.32 -5.98
CA GLN A 94 -7.41 13.91 -5.54
C GLN A 94 -8.06 13.03 -6.62
N ILE A 95 -8.61 11.90 -6.22
CA ILE A 95 -9.32 10.99 -7.13
C ILE A 95 -10.83 11.18 -6.96
N THR A 96 -11.53 11.41 -8.06
CA THR A 96 -12.99 11.38 -8.10
C THR A 96 -13.49 9.96 -8.31
N ILE A 97 -14.45 9.53 -7.49
CA ILE A 97 -15.07 8.22 -7.60
C ILE A 97 -16.08 8.24 -8.75
N ALA A 98 -15.97 7.26 -9.65
CA ALA A 98 -16.89 7.10 -10.77
C ALA A 98 -18.16 6.36 -10.35
N ASN A 99 -19.24 6.47 -11.12
CA ASN A 99 -20.49 5.75 -10.90
C ASN A 99 -20.40 4.26 -11.26
N ALA A 100 -19.45 3.55 -10.66
CA ALA A 100 -19.23 2.13 -10.82
C ALA A 100 -18.42 1.61 -9.62
N SER A 101 -18.37 0.27 -9.46
CA SER A 101 -17.34 -0.34 -8.62
C SER A 101 -15.97 -0.08 -9.23
N GLY A 102 -14.96 0.17 -8.39
CA GLY A 102 -13.64 0.57 -8.86
C GLY A 102 -12.56 0.41 -7.80
N ASN A 103 -11.31 0.36 -8.28
CA ASN A 103 -10.11 0.33 -7.45
C ASN A 103 -9.30 1.58 -7.73
N TYR A 104 -8.96 2.33 -6.68
CA TYR A 104 -8.29 3.61 -6.78
C TYR A 104 -6.98 3.56 -6.02
N GLY A 105 -5.86 3.76 -6.74
CA GLY A 105 -4.52 3.59 -6.22
C GLY A 105 -3.77 4.90 -6.05
N PHE A 106 -2.95 4.97 -5.01
CA PHE A 106 -1.98 6.03 -4.77
C PHE A 106 -0.62 5.38 -4.55
N THR A 107 0.44 5.96 -5.12
CA THR A 107 1.81 5.54 -4.83
C THR A 107 2.67 6.76 -4.65
N PHE A 108 3.40 6.79 -3.54
CA PHE A 108 4.33 7.85 -3.19
C PHE A 108 5.74 7.23 -3.12
N GLY A 109 6.62 7.69 -4.00
CA GLY A 109 8.06 7.45 -3.89
C GLY A 109 8.69 8.38 -2.86
N ASP A 110 9.85 7.98 -2.34
CA ASP A 110 10.62 8.70 -1.31
C ASP A 110 9.76 9.16 -0.14
N ASN A 111 9.34 8.23 0.73
CA ASN A 111 8.45 8.54 1.84
C ASN A 111 8.94 9.75 2.68
N ARG A 112 8.14 10.81 2.68
CA ARG A 112 8.42 12.08 3.39
C ARG A 112 7.64 12.23 4.69
N TYR A 113 6.67 11.35 4.94
CA TYR A 113 5.71 11.52 6.02
C TYR A 113 5.75 10.34 7.00
N LYS A 114 5.60 10.64 8.29
CA LYS A 114 5.50 9.63 9.35
C LYS A 114 4.08 9.09 9.47
N LYS A 115 3.08 9.91 9.18
CA LYS A 115 1.68 9.49 9.14
C LYS A 115 1.03 9.87 7.83
N TYR A 116 0.11 9.01 7.42
CA TYR A 116 -0.76 9.18 6.26
C TYR A 116 -2.21 9.06 6.71
N ARG A 117 -3.08 9.87 6.13
CA ARG A 117 -4.52 9.82 6.35
C ARG A 117 -5.21 9.75 5.00
N ILE A 118 -5.98 8.68 4.76
CA ILE A 118 -6.85 8.58 3.59
C ILE A 118 -8.24 8.99 4.03
N VAL A 119 -8.84 9.95 3.31
CA VAL A 119 -10.21 10.40 3.53
C VAL A 119 -11.02 10.11 2.29
N VAL A 120 -12.07 9.31 2.45
CA VAL A 120 -13.05 9.02 1.41
C VAL A 120 -14.34 9.75 1.76
N ILE A 121 -14.81 10.62 0.88
CA ILE A 121 -16.04 11.39 1.06
C ILE A 121 -17.00 10.97 -0.05
N THR A 122 -18.12 10.36 0.30
CA THR A 122 -19.14 9.94 -0.67
C THR A 122 -20.08 11.10 -1.01
N SER A 123 -20.67 11.06 -2.20
CA SER A 123 -21.66 12.07 -2.62
C SER A 123 -22.76 11.49 -3.50
N GLY A 124 -23.92 12.16 -3.54
CA GLY A 124 -25.08 11.72 -4.32
C GLY A 124 -25.88 10.61 -3.63
N THR A 125 -27.00 10.23 -4.24
CA THR A 125 -27.88 9.18 -3.70
C THR A 125 -27.28 7.80 -4.00
N GLN A 126 -26.53 7.24 -3.05
CA GLN A 126 -25.81 5.98 -3.23
C GLN A 126 -25.84 5.08 -1.99
N SER A 127 -25.50 3.82 -2.24
CA SER A 127 -25.03 2.87 -1.25
C SER A 127 -23.81 2.16 -1.84
N CYS A 128 -22.69 2.17 -1.14
CA CYS A 128 -21.48 1.44 -1.53
C CYS A 128 -20.75 0.86 -0.31
N SER A 129 -19.99 -0.20 -0.52
CA SER A 129 -19.04 -0.73 0.46
C SER A 129 -17.65 -0.24 0.09
N GLN A 130 -16.82 0.09 1.09
CA GLN A 130 -15.48 0.60 0.88
C GLN A 130 -14.46 -0.14 1.73
N ARG A 131 -13.33 -0.51 1.10
CA ARG A 131 -12.22 -1.19 1.76
C ARG A 131 -10.89 -0.61 1.30
N THR A 132 -10.02 -0.26 2.23
CA THR A 132 -8.70 0.31 1.90
C THR A 132 -7.59 -0.61 2.38
N ARG A 133 -6.56 -0.75 1.55
CA ARG A 133 -5.31 -1.45 1.86
C ARG A 133 -4.11 -0.54 1.70
N TYR A 134 -3.03 -0.88 2.36
CA TYR A 134 -1.75 -0.20 2.25
C TYR A 134 -0.61 -1.20 2.10
N MET A 135 0.46 -0.75 1.46
CA MET A 135 1.71 -1.49 1.36
C MET A 135 2.87 -0.50 1.43
N TYR A 136 3.95 -0.86 2.13
CA TYR A 136 5.19 -0.08 2.09
C TYR A 136 6.41 -0.97 1.85
N ARG A 137 7.43 -0.34 1.26
CA ARG A 137 8.65 -1.01 0.78
C ARG A 137 9.89 -0.46 1.50
N ARG A 138 10.82 -1.33 1.88
CA ARG A 138 12.21 -0.93 2.20
C ARG A 138 13.04 -0.82 0.92
N GLN A 139 14.09 -0.01 0.96
CA GLN A 139 15.11 -0.01 -0.11
C GLN A 139 15.85 -1.36 -0.09
#